data_AF-A0A6J4SC37-F1
#
_entry.id   AF-A0A6J4SC37-F1
#
_cell.length_a   1.000
_cell.length_b   1.000
_cell.length_c   1.000
_cell.angle_alpha   90.00
_cell.angle_beta   90.00
_cell.angle_gamma   90.00
#
_symmetry.space_group_name_H-M   'P 1'
#
loop_
_entity.id
_entity.type
_entity.pdbx_description
1 polymer ?
#
loop_
_entity_poly.entity_id
_entity_poly.type
_entity_poly.pdbx_seq_one_letter_code
_entity_poly.pdbx_strand_id
1 'polypeptide(L)' 'MFTGLVEDLGTVAALDATPDGVRLTVHTRLAGELGPGDSIAVNGVCLTAVDIAPDAFTADVMQETLRRSSLGEAAPGRPV' A
#
# COMPACT_ATOMS: atom_id res chain seq x y z
N MET A 1 -13.32 6.31 -4.13
CA MET A 1 -13.47 6.02 -5.58
C MET A 1 -12.31 6.66 -6.30
N PHE A 2 -11.61 5.93 -7.16
CA PHE A 2 -10.39 6.41 -7.85
C PHE A 2 -10.65 6.62 -9.34
N THR A 3 -9.93 7.56 -9.96
CA THR A 3 -10.08 7.91 -11.39
C THR A 3 -9.34 6.95 -12.33
N GLY A 4 -8.33 6.24 -11.81
CA GLY A 4 -7.42 5.42 -12.60
C GLY A 4 -6.24 6.19 -13.20
N LEU A 5 -6.11 7.49 -12.93
CA LEU A 5 -4.91 8.26 -13.25
C LEU A 5 -3.86 8.03 -12.15
N VAL A 6 -2.74 7.41 -12.51
CA VAL A 6 -1.65 7.10 -11.58
C VAL A 6 -0.80 8.35 -11.34
N GLU A 7 -0.60 8.71 -10.07
CA GLU A 7 0.07 9.96 -9.67
C GLU A 7 1.55 9.78 -9.32
N ASP A 8 1.95 8.60 -8.85
CA ASP A 8 3.34 8.26 -8.51
C ASP A 8 3.60 6.76 -8.73
N LEU A 9 4.87 6.39 -8.85
CA LEU A 9 5.32 5.00 -8.78
C LEU A 9 5.95 4.76 -7.42
N GLY A 10 5.33 3.90 -6.61
CA GLY A 10 5.80 3.55 -5.28
C GLY A 10 6.78 2.39 -5.31
N THR A 11 7.36 2.07 -4.15
CA THR A 11 8.16 0.86 -3.97
C THR A 11 7.81 0.21 -2.64
N VAL A 12 7.58 -1.11 -2.66
CA VAL A 12 7.36 -1.88 -1.43
C VAL A 12 8.62 -1.78 -0.57
N ALA A 13 8.48 -1.21 0.63
CA ALA A 13 9.56 -1.05 1.60
C ALA A 13 9.67 -2.29 2.49
N ALA A 14 8.53 -2.75 3.01
CA ALA A 14 8.46 -3.87 3.96
C ALA A 14 7.10 -4.58 3.89
N LEU A 15 7.10 -5.83 4.34
CA LEU A 15 5.93 -6.71 4.46
C LEU A 15 6.07 -7.47 5.78
N ASP A 16 5.29 -7.07 6.79
CA ASP A 16 5.28 -7.73 8.08
C ASP A 16 4.05 -8.64 8.17
N ALA A 17 4.26 -9.94 8.44
CA ALA A 17 3.16 -10.88 8.55
C ALA A 17 2.26 -10.54 9.75
N THR A 18 0.95 -10.58 9.54
CA THR A 18 -0.06 -10.46 10.61
C THR A 18 -0.92 -11.73 10.63
N PRO A 19 -1.69 -11.99 11.70
CA PRO A 19 -2.58 -13.16 11.75
C PRO A 19 -3.55 -13.26 10.56
N ASP A 20 -4.01 -12.11 10.05
CA ASP A 20 -5.05 -12.01 9.03
C ASP A 20 -4.54 -11.53 7.66
N GLY A 21 -3.22 -11.37 7.49
CA GLY A 21 -2.69 -10.73 6.29
C GLY A 21 -1.21 -10.34 6.38
N VAL A 22 -0.91 -9.19 5.80
CA VAL A 22 0.38 -8.52 5.92
C VAL A 22 0.15 -7.04 6.21
N ARG A 23 1.06 -6.45 6.96
CA ARG A 23 1.23 -5.01 7.04
C ARG A 23 2.24 -4.60 5.97
N LEU A 24 1.74 -3.94 4.94
CA LEU A 24 2.49 -3.50 3.78
C LEU A 24 2.93 -2.06 4.00
N THR A 25 4.24 -1.80 3.89
CA THR A 25 4.79 -0.44 3.89
C THR A 25 5.28 -0.10 2.48
N VAL A 26 4.89 1.06 1.96
CA VAL A 26 5.21 1.52 0.61
C VAL A 26 5.86 2.89 0.68
N HIS A 27 7.05 3.03 0.08
CA HIS A 27 7.66 4.33 -0.19
C HIS A 27 6.97 5.00 -1.37
N THR A 28 6.62 6.28 -1.21
CA THR A 28 5.98 7.08 -2.26
C THR A 28 6.15 8.57 -1.96
N ARG A 29 6.16 9.40 -3.01
CA ARG A 29 6.16 10.86 -2.90
C ARG A 29 4.83 11.40 -2.36
N LEU A 30 3.76 10.61 -2.47
CA LEU A 30 2.41 10.99 -2.03
C LEU A 30 2.24 10.87 -0.50
N ALA A 31 3.22 10.33 0.23
CA ALA A 31 3.09 10.09 1.67
C ALA A 31 2.77 11.37 2.46
N GLY A 32 3.37 12.50 2.07
CA GLY A 32 3.11 13.80 2.70
C GLY A 32 1.71 14.37 2.45
N GLU A 33 0.94 13.77 1.54
CA GLU A 33 -0.44 14.17 1.22
C GLU A 33 -1.48 13.29 1.92
N LEU A 34 -1.04 12.22 2.60
CA LEU A 34 -1.91 11.25 3.27
C LEU A 34 -2.04 11.56 4.77
N GLY A 35 -3.25 11.38 5.30
CA GLY A 35 -3.54 11.26 6.72
C GLY A 35 -3.97 9.83 7.11
N PRO A 36 -3.92 9.47 8.41
CA PRO A 36 -4.41 8.18 8.87
C PRO A 36 -5.90 8.02 8.57
N GLY A 37 -6.29 6.90 7.97
CA GLY A 37 -7.65 6.63 7.51
C GLY A 37 -7.93 7.01 6.06
N ASP A 38 -7.02 7.75 5.41
CA ASP A 38 -7.18 8.09 4.00
C ASP A 38 -7.06 6.85 3.10
N SER A 39 -7.73 6.93 1.96
CA SER A 39 -7.74 5.85 0.97
C SER A 39 -6.74 6.14 -0.15
N ILE A 40 -5.83 5.20 -0.38
CA ILE A 40 -4.84 5.26 -1.46
C ILE A 40 -4.92 3.98 -2.30
N ALA A 41 -4.87 4.12 -3.62
CA ALA A 41 -4.87 2.99 -4.53
C ALA A 41 -3.44 2.54 -4.85
N VAL A 42 -3.11 1.28 -4.58
CA VAL A 42 -1.82 0.66 -4.95
C VAL A 42 -2.07 -0.46 -5.94
N ASN A 43 -1.52 -0.36 -7.16
CA ASN A 43 -1.85 -1.27 -8.26
C ASN A 43 -3.37 -1.49 -8.44
N GLY A 44 -4.17 -0.44 -8.25
CA GLY A 44 -5.64 -0.49 -8.36
C GLY A 44 -6.37 -1.07 -7.15
N VAL A 45 -5.67 -1.51 -6.11
CA VAL A 45 -6.28 -1.98 -4.84
C VAL A 45 -6.46 -0.81 -3.90
N CYS A 46 -7.68 -0.58 -3.43
CA CYS A 46 -7.96 0.41 -2.40
C CYS A 46 -7.39 -0.04 -1.06
N LEU A 47 -6.45 0.73 -0.51
CA LEU A 47 -5.86 0.51 0.81
C LEU A 47 -6.16 1.71 1.71
N THR A 48 -6.23 1.44 3.01
CA THR A 48 -6.37 2.48 4.04
C THR A 48 -5.02 2.72 4.68
N ALA A 49 -4.55 3.97 4.68
CA ALA A 49 -3.31 4.35 5.35
C ALA A 49 -3.51 4.25 6.87
N VAL A 50 -2.76 3.38 7.54
CA VAL A 50 -2.83 3.18 9.00
C VAL A 50 -1.71 3.91 9.73
N ASP A 51 -0.56 4.09 9.09
CA ASP A 51 0.57 4.87 9.58
C ASP A 51 1.21 5.61 8.42
N ILE A 52 1.74 6.82 8.68
CA ILE A 52 2.35 7.69 7.68
C ILE A 52 3.69 8.20 8.20
N ALA A 53 4.73 7.93 7.44
CA ALA A 53 6.05 8.51 7.55
C ALA A 53 6.23 9.60 6.46
N PRO A 54 7.29 10.43 6.53
CA PRO A 54 7.50 11.50 5.56
C PRO A 54 7.59 11.05 4.09
N ASP A 55 8.04 9.81 3.85
CA ASP A 55 8.30 9.25 2.51
C ASP A 55 7.68 7.85 2.33
N ALA A 56 6.81 7.42 3.25
CA ALA A 56 6.15 6.13 3.19
C ALA A 56 4.81 6.14 3.89
N PHE A 57 3.93 5.22 3.52
CA PHE A 57 2.75 4.88 4.31
C PHE A 57 2.68 3.38 4.53
N THR A 58 1.91 2.99 5.54
CA THR A 58 1.65 1.60 5.86
C THR A 58 0.16 1.32 5.76
N ALA A 59 -0.20 0.13 5.29
CA ALA A 59 -1.57 -0.35 5.21
C ALA A 59 -1.66 -1.83 5.61
N ASP A 60 -2.76 -2.21 6.25
CA ASP A 60 -3.07 -3.61 6.53
C ASP A 60 -3.79 -4.24 5.33
N VAL A 61 -3.21 -5.30 4.77
CA VAL A 61 -3.71 -6.00 3.59
C VAL A 61 -4.14 -7.40 3.97
N MET A 62 -5.45 -7.65 3.89
CA MET A 62 -6.04 -8.94 4.26
C MET A 62 -5.59 -10.06 3.32
N GLN A 63 -5.51 -11.28 3.85
CA GLN A 63 -5.15 -12.48 3.08
C GLN A 63 -5.99 -12.66 1.81
N GLU A 64 -7.28 -12.32 1.84
CA GLU A 64 -8.13 -12.39 0.64
C GLU A 64 -7.70 -11.41 -0.45
N THR A 65 -7.39 -10.16 -0.08
CA THR A 65 -6.88 -9.14 -0.99
C THR A 65 -5.57 -9.56 -1.65
N LEU A 66 -4.64 -10.13 -0.87
CA LEU A 66 -3.39 -10.69 -1.40
C LEU A 66 -3.67 -11.80 -2.42
N ARG A 67 -4.60 -12.71 -2.13
CA ARG A 67 -4.95 -13.82 -3.04
C ARG A 67 -5.70 -13.39 -4.31
N ARG A 68 -6.34 -12.22 -4.31
CA ARG A 68 -7.24 -11.76 -5.39
C ARG A 68 -6.67 -10.62 -6.22
N SER A 69 -5.48 -10.11 -5.88
CA SER A 69 -4.86 -8.98 -6.55
C SER A 69 -3.38 -9.24 -6.84
N SER A 70 -2.77 -8.33 -7.60
CA SER A 70 -1.32 -8.37 -7.87
C SER A 70 -0.46 -8.16 -6.62
N LEU A 71 -1.03 -7.67 -5.51
CA LEU A 71 -0.32 -7.50 -4.25
C LEU A 71 0.08 -8.84 -3.60
N GLY A 72 -0.47 -9.97 -4.05
CA GLY A 72 0.01 -11.29 -3.64
C GLY A 72 1.46 -11.58 -4.05
N GLU A 73 1.99 -10.83 -5.02
CA GLU A 73 3.40 -10.90 -5.44
C GLU A 73 4.26 -9.75 -4.89
N ALA A 74 3.73 -8.97 -3.93
CA ALA A 74 4.48 -7.91 -3.29
C ALA A 74 5.70 -8.48 -2.57
N ALA A 75 6.84 -7.83 -2.74
CA ALA A 75 8.10 -8.15 -2.07
C ALA A 75 8.90 -6.86 -1.89
N PRO A 76 9.75 -6.72 -0.86
CA PRO A 76 10.58 -5.54 -0.70
C PRO A 76 11.39 -5.23 -1.96
N GLY A 77 11.42 -3.95 -2.36
CA GLY A 77 12.06 -3.46 -3.58
C GLY A 77 11.19 -3.57 -4.85
N ARG A 78 10.01 -4.21 -4.80
CA ARG A 78 9.11 -4.28 -5.95
C ARG A 78 8.42 -2.92 -6.20
N PRO A 79 8.39 -2.41 -7.45
CA PRO A 79 7.60 -1.25 -7.82
C PRO A 79 6.10 -1.53 -7.76
N VAL A 80 5.31 -0.54 -7.33
CA VAL A 80 3.84 -0.63 -7.18
C VAL A 80 3.12 0.66 -7.55
#